data_AF-A0A975BN81-F1
#
_entry.id   AF-A0A975BN81-F1
#
_cell.length_a   1.000
_cell.length_b   1.000
_cell.length_c   1.000
_cell.angle_alpha   90.00
_cell.angle_beta   90.00
_cell.angle_gamma   90.00
#
_symmetry.space_group_name_H-M   'P 1'
#
loop_
_entity.id
_entity.type
_entity.pdbx_description
1 polymer ?
#
loop_
_entity_poly.entity_id
_entity_poly.type
_entity_poly.pdbx_seq_one_letter_code
_entity_poly.pdbx_strand_id
1 'polypeptide(L)'
;MEKQKTDWEKLVRRMELLMRLKSFPVAFKMLENKEDLKTIPFMRRTENKVTLCQLITLVRNFDWSVGADVDDFISPSCPSVLGLTDTPETAKDGTFRSLVWVKTKADGKKYESSIPRLPLGKYEALAMAPLVYNPFEPDIVLIYANPAQMMLLINSLQFEDYEVMQFYCVGETSCSDAIVRCYDTGKPSLTIPCYGERRYGHAQDEDLVMAVPAGMMEKALRGMETLYRRGIRYPISFAGVEADVTASFPPAYGKLADTMKAIGWKDSRLLLGVTGGIASGKSTVSDMLEELGSPIIDFDILARRVVEPGTPALEQIVDYFGKQVLQEDGTLDRKKVSDIVFSDFEKRKKLESFTHPAIHEGFLEEVNAIMEKDPNAIIQVSIPLLIELNLQYLFDKLLIVHISQEEQIRRLAKRDGISEEEAANILRAQLPINEKVRYADFVIRNEGSVEETRKEVEVLWESLKKIQKERIRS
;
A
#
# COMPACT_ATOMS: atom_id res chain seq x y z
N MET A 1 7.54 -10.85 -27.57
CA MET A 1 7.74 -9.89 -26.47
C MET A 1 8.40 -10.65 -25.35
N GLU A 2 9.69 -10.45 -25.10
CA GLU A 2 10.31 -10.96 -23.88
C GLU A 2 9.60 -10.33 -22.68
N LYS A 3 9.11 -11.18 -21.77
CA LYS A 3 8.51 -10.75 -20.51
C LYS A 3 9.61 -10.00 -19.75
N GLN A 4 9.42 -8.71 -19.48
CA GLN A 4 10.39 -7.92 -18.73
C GLN A 4 10.63 -8.61 -17.38
N LYS A 5 11.89 -8.98 -17.11
CA LYS A 5 12.26 -9.68 -15.87
C LYS A 5 11.96 -8.78 -14.67
N THR A 6 11.24 -9.30 -13.68
CA THR A 6 10.91 -8.57 -12.46
C THR A 6 12.20 -8.19 -11.72
N ASP A 7 12.32 -6.92 -11.34
CA ASP A 7 13.41 -6.43 -10.48
C ASP A 7 13.04 -6.70 -9.01
N TRP A 8 13.43 -7.89 -8.53
CA TRP A 8 13.11 -8.37 -7.21
C TRP A 8 13.78 -7.56 -6.11
N GLU A 9 15.00 -7.06 -6.35
CA GLU A 9 15.71 -6.21 -5.39
C GLU A 9 14.88 -4.95 -5.09
N LYS A 10 14.49 -4.23 -6.14
CA LYS A 10 13.70 -3.01 -6.00
C LYS A 10 12.36 -3.25 -5.33
N LEU A 11 11.70 -4.37 -5.67
CA LEU A 11 10.42 -4.76 -5.07
C LEU A 11 10.58 -5.03 -3.57
N VAL A 12 11.55 -5.87 -3.19
CA VAL A 12 11.77 -6.26 -1.79
C VAL A 12 12.19 -5.07 -0.95
N ARG A 13 13.11 -4.22 -1.44
CA ARG A 13 13.54 -2.99 -0.75
C ARG A 13 12.36 -2.07 -0.42
N ARG A 14 11.39 -1.94 -1.34
CA ARG A 14 10.17 -1.14 -1.09
C ARG A 14 9.26 -1.82 -0.06
N MET A 15 9.09 -3.14 -0.14
CA MET A 15 8.32 -3.89 0.88
C MET A 15 8.95 -3.80 2.27
N GLU A 16 10.29 -3.86 2.38
CA GLU A 16 11.01 -3.70 3.65
C GLU A 16 10.72 -2.36 4.31
N LEU A 17 10.65 -1.26 3.54
CA LEU A 17 10.29 0.06 4.07
C LEU A 17 8.85 0.11 4.61
N LEU A 18 7.92 -0.58 3.95
CA LEU A 18 6.49 -0.55 4.27
C LEU A 18 6.12 -1.50 5.41
N MET A 19 6.75 -2.68 5.45
CA MET A 19 6.40 -3.75 6.39
C MET A 19 7.41 -3.92 7.51
N ARG A 20 8.68 -3.48 7.36
CA ARG A 20 9.78 -3.73 8.30
C ARG A 20 9.89 -5.21 8.69
N LEU A 21 9.95 -6.08 7.68
CA LEU A 21 10.09 -7.53 7.87
C LEU A 21 11.37 -7.84 8.67
N LYS A 22 11.29 -8.85 9.55
CA LYS A 22 12.44 -9.30 10.37
C LYS A 22 13.36 -10.29 9.63
N SER A 23 12.93 -10.81 8.49
CA SER A 23 13.64 -11.83 7.72
C SER A 23 13.38 -11.66 6.23
N PHE A 24 14.27 -12.18 5.39
CA PHE A 24 14.15 -12.06 3.94
C PHE A 24 12.92 -12.82 3.40
N PRO A 25 12.15 -12.23 2.46
CA PRO A 25 11.24 -13.00 1.61
C PRO A 25 12.01 -14.08 0.86
N VAL A 26 11.51 -15.31 0.89
CA VAL A 26 12.18 -16.48 0.31
C VAL A 26 11.64 -16.71 -1.09
N ALA A 27 12.49 -16.56 -2.11
CA ALA A 27 12.21 -17.09 -3.44
C ALA A 27 12.17 -18.61 -3.36
N PHE A 28 11.10 -19.24 -3.82
CA PHE A 28 10.93 -20.69 -3.79
C PHE A 28 10.59 -21.22 -5.19
N LYS A 29 11.28 -22.25 -5.63
CA LYS A 29 11.06 -22.89 -6.93
C LYS A 29 11.19 -24.40 -6.82
N MET A 30 10.23 -25.12 -7.40
CA MET A 30 10.35 -26.56 -7.63
C MET A 30 11.00 -26.80 -9.00
N LEU A 31 11.92 -27.75 -9.07
CA LEU A 31 12.69 -28.06 -10.28
C LEU A 31 12.28 -29.43 -10.82
N GLU A 32 11.96 -29.48 -12.12
CA GLU A 32 11.64 -30.73 -12.81
C GLU A 32 12.87 -31.63 -12.94
N ASN A 33 14.07 -31.04 -13.05
CA ASN A 33 15.34 -31.75 -13.11
C ASN A 33 16.28 -31.28 -12.00
N LYS A 34 16.82 -32.20 -11.21
CA LYS A 34 17.76 -31.85 -10.12
C LYS A 34 19.08 -31.27 -10.61
N GLU A 35 19.47 -31.55 -11.86
CA GLU A 35 20.71 -31.01 -12.46
C GLU A 35 20.65 -29.49 -12.62
N ASP A 36 19.45 -28.90 -12.71
CA ASP A 36 19.26 -27.45 -12.82
C ASP A 36 19.78 -26.71 -11.59
N LEU A 37 19.90 -27.37 -10.44
CA LEU A 37 20.54 -26.79 -9.24
C LEU A 37 21.96 -26.30 -9.53
N LYS A 38 22.70 -26.96 -10.43
CA LYS A 38 24.08 -26.60 -10.80
C LYS A 38 24.14 -25.34 -11.65
N THR A 39 23.03 -24.94 -12.26
CA THR A 39 22.93 -23.75 -13.11
C THR A 39 22.64 -22.49 -12.32
N ILE A 40 22.13 -22.62 -11.09
CA ILE A 40 21.77 -21.49 -10.24
C ILE A 40 23.03 -20.99 -9.48
N PRO A 41 23.42 -19.71 -9.63
CA PRO A 41 24.60 -19.17 -8.95
C PRO A 41 24.52 -19.26 -7.43
N PHE A 42 25.66 -19.49 -6.79
CA PHE A 42 25.82 -19.51 -5.32
C PHE A 42 24.93 -20.54 -4.59
N MET A 43 24.41 -21.52 -5.32
CA MET A 43 23.57 -22.58 -4.77
C MET A 43 24.37 -23.50 -3.84
N ARG A 44 23.95 -23.60 -2.58
CA ARG A 44 24.57 -24.45 -1.55
C ARG A 44 23.73 -25.70 -1.32
N ARG A 45 24.41 -26.82 -1.02
CA ARG A 45 23.80 -28.01 -0.41
C ARG A 45 24.36 -28.19 0.99
N THR A 46 23.55 -28.72 1.90
CA THR A 46 23.97 -28.98 3.27
C THR A 46 24.76 -30.28 3.35
N GLU A 47 25.82 -30.32 4.16
CA GLU A 47 26.59 -31.56 4.37
C GLU A 47 25.79 -32.61 5.14
N ASN A 48 24.98 -32.15 6.09
CA ASN A 48 24.10 -32.99 6.90
C ASN A 48 22.70 -33.06 6.30
N LYS A 49 21.98 -34.15 6.59
CA LYS A 49 20.55 -34.25 6.29
C LYS A 49 19.77 -33.22 7.10
N VAL A 50 18.79 -32.58 6.47
CA VAL A 50 18.04 -31.45 7.06
C VAL A 50 16.53 -31.62 6.93
N THR A 51 15.80 -30.76 7.65
CA THR A 51 14.36 -30.55 7.44
C THR A 51 14.13 -29.41 6.45
N LEU A 52 12.94 -29.37 5.82
CA LEU A 52 12.55 -28.24 4.97
C LEU A 52 12.57 -26.91 5.75
N CYS A 53 12.12 -26.95 7.01
CA CYS A 53 12.10 -25.77 7.88
C CYS A 53 13.50 -25.18 8.07
N GLN A 54 14.53 -26.00 8.28
CA GLN A 54 15.92 -25.54 8.41
C GLN A 54 16.42 -24.90 7.11
N LEU A 55 16.11 -25.48 5.95
CA LEU A 55 16.48 -24.90 4.66
C LEU A 55 15.85 -23.51 4.47
N ILE A 56 14.57 -23.35 4.80
CA ILE A 56 13.89 -22.05 4.78
C ILE A 56 14.60 -21.06 5.71
N THR A 57 14.99 -21.48 6.92
CA THR A 57 15.74 -20.63 7.88
C THR A 57 17.08 -20.17 7.34
N LEU A 58 17.85 -21.06 6.71
CA LEU A 58 19.13 -20.72 6.07
C LEU A 58 18.94 -19.60 5.04
N VAL A 59 17.82 -19.61 4.33
CA VAL A 59 17.49 -18.53 3.41
C VAL A 59 17.07 -17.25 4.15
N ARG A 60 16.00 -17.33 4.96
CA ARG A 60 15.36 -16.12 5.51
C ARG A 60 16.20 -15.37 6.55
N ASN A 61 17.10 -16.06 7.26
CA ASN A 61 17.88 -15.48 8.37
C ASN A 61 19.40 -15.51 8.14
N PHE A 62 19.90 -16.43 7.30
CA PHE A 62 21.35 -16.56 7.07
C PHE A 62 21.77 -16.21 5.64
N ASP A 63 20.83 -15.78 4.81
CA ASP A 63 21.12 -15.22 3.49
C ASP A 63 21.71 -16.24 2.49
N TRP A 64 21.37 -17.52 2.67
CA TRP A 64 21.87 -18.59 1.79
C TRP A 64 20.92 -18.87 0.64
N SER A 65 21.46 -19.00 -0.57
CA SER A 65 20.83 -19.78 -1.63
C SER A 65 21.07 -21.27 -1.37
N VAL A 66 19.99 -22.04 -1.22
CA VAL A 66 20.04 -23.47 -0.89
C VAL A 66 19.19 -24.30 -1.84
N GLY A 67 19.71 -25.46 -2.20
CA GLY A 67 19.07 -26.43 -3.07
C GLY A 67 18.95 -27.77 -2.35
N ALA A 68 17.87 -28.49 -2.61
CA ALA A 68 17.67 -29.82 -2.04
C ALA A 68 16.97 -30.79 -3.00
N ASP A 69 17.44 -32.03 -3.03
CA ASP A 69 16.72 -33.18 -3.59
C ASP A 69 16.28 -34.14 -2.47
N VAL A 70 15.65 -35.26 -2.82
CA VAL A 70 15.16 -36.25 -1.85
C VAL A 70 16.25 -36.75 -0.90
N ASP A 71 17.51 -36.79 -1.35
CA ASP A 71 18.64 -37.26 -0.57
C ASP A 71 19.17 -36.20 0.41
N ASP A 72 18.68 -34.97 0.43
CA ASP A 72 19.08 -34.00 1.46
C ASP A 72 18.23 -34.09 2.74
N PHE A 73 17.08 -34.78 2.69
CA PHE A 73 16.14 -34.77 3.80
C PHE A 73 16.41 -35.85 4.84
N ILE A 74 16.23 -35.50 6.12
CA ILE A 74 16.39 -36.44 7.26
C ILE A 74 15.34 -37.56 7.29
N SER A 75 14.16 -37.30 6.72
CA SER A 75 13.02 -38.21 6.72
C SER A 75 12.19 -37.99 5.45
N PRO A 76 11.52 -39.03 4.91
CA PRO A 76 10.61 -38.90 3.77
C PRO A 76 9.38 -38.00 4.03
N SER A 77 9.10 -37.60 5.27
CA SER A 77 7.93 -36.78 5.61
C SER A 77 7.87 -35.45 4.84
N CYS A 78 8.94 -34.64 4.89
CA CYS A 78 9.00 -33.36 4.16
C CYS A 78 8.98 -33.54 2.63
N PRO A 79 9.87 -34.36 2.02
CA PRO A 79 9.88 -34.52 0.57
C PRO A 79 8.59 -35.15 0.02
N SER A 80 7.86 -35.94 0.81
CA SER A 80 6.56 -36.48 0.38
C SER A 80 5.47 -35.41 0.22
N VAL A 81 5.52 -34.34 1.01
CA VAL A 81 4.61 -33.20 0.87
C VAL A 81 4.89 -32.43 -0.42
N LEU A 82 6.16 -32.34 -0.79
CA LEU A 82 6.64 -31.65 -2.00
C LEU A 82 6.64 -32.53 -3.26
N GLY A 83 6.12 -33.76 -3.18
CA GLY A 83 6.02 -34.66 -4.34
C GLY A 83 7.35 -35.26 -4.80
N LEU A 84 8.43 -35.13 -4.01
CA LEU A 84 9.76 -35.68 -4.34
C LEU A 84 9.88 -37.18 -4.03
N THR A 85 9.01 -37.71 -3.17
CA THR A 85 8.94 -39.14 -2.85
C THR A 85 7.53 -39.52 -2.41
N ASP A 86 7.21 -40.81 -2.44
CA ASP A 86 5.90 -41.28 -1.98
C ASP A 86 5.76 -41.17 -0.45
N THR A 87 4.52 -41.03 0.02
CA THR A 87 4.23 -40.98 1.45
C THR A 87 4.51 -42.37 2.08
N PRO A 88 5.26 -42.45 3.19
CA PRO A 88 5.55 -43.71 3.86
C PRO A 88 4.28 -44.46 4.29
N GLU A 89 4.31 -45.79 4.25
CA GLU A 89 3.15 -46.62 4.61
C GLU A 89 2.69 -46.39 6.06
N THR A 90 3.64 -46.18 6.97
CA THR A 90 3.37 -45.85 8.38
C THR A 90 2.66 -44.50 8.57
N ALA A 91 2.74 -43.60 7.59
CA ALA A 91 1.95 -42.38 7.57
C ALA A 91 0.57 -42.65 6.94
N LYS A 92 0.52 -43.36 5.80
CA LYS A 92 -0.72 -43.72 5.07
C LYS A 92 -1.71 -44.52 5.93
N ASP A 93 -1.23 -45.46 6.73
CA ASP A 93 -2.05 -46.29 7.61
C ASP A 93 -2.47 -45.58 8.92
N GLY A 94 -1.97 -44.35 9.14
CA GLY A 94 -2.24 -43.51 10.30
C GLY A 94 -1.38 -43.81 11.52
N THR A 95 -0.46 -44.77 11.47
CA THR A 95 0.38 -45.18 12.61
C THR A 95 1.21 -44.00 13.12
N PHE A 96 1.95 -43.31 12.25
CA PHE A 96 2.81 -42.20 12.62
C PHE A 96 2.04 -41.09 13.34
N ARG A 97 0.89 -40.68 12.78
CA ARG A 97 0.03 -39.64 13.37
C ARG A 97 -0.55 -40.09 14.71
N SER A 98 -0.93 -41.36 14.85
CA SER A 98 -1.49 -41.87 16.10
C SER A 98 -0.50 -41.99 17.26
N LEU A 99 0.80 -42.08 16.94
CA LEU A 99 1.85 -42.15 17.95
C LEU A 99 2.18 -40.77 18.53
N VAL A 100 1.89 -39.69 17.79
CA VAL A 100 2.40 -38.35 18.12
C VAL A 100 1.28 -37.32 18.29
N TRP A 101 0.28 -37.32 17.42
CA TRP A 101 -0.64 -36.18 17.25
C TRP A 101 -2.10 -36.49 17.57
N VAL A 102 -2.56 -37.71 17.35
CA VAL A 102 -3.98 -38.08 17.52
C VAL A 102 -4.12 -39.41 18.26
N LYS A 103 -5.26 -39.62 18.92
CA LYS A 103 -5.44 -40.76 19.83
C LYS A 103 -5.50 -42.12 19.12
N THR A 104 -6.00 -42.17 17.88
CA THR A 104 -6.28 -43.43 17.18
C THR A 104 -5.65 -43.46 15.79
N LYS A 105 -5.33 -44.66 15.28
CA LYS A 105 -4.88 -44.85 13.88
C LYS A 105 -5.94 -44.39 12.87
N ALA A 106 -7.22 -44.55 13.19
CA ALA A 106 -8.31 -44.09 12.33
C ALA A 106 -8.29 -42.56 12.17
N ASP A 107 -8.11 -41.82 13.27
CA ASP A 107 -7.93 -40.37 13.21
C ASP A 107 -6.59 -40.01 12.56
N GLY A 108 -5.55 -40.83 12.74
CA GLY A 108 -4.25 -40.66 12.09
C GLY A 108 -4.35 -40.77 10.57
N LYS A 109 -5.18 -41.67 10.06
CA LYS A 109 -5.45 -41.82 8.63
C LYS A 109 -6.24 -40.63 8.08
N LYS A 110 -7.26 -40.16 8.82
CA LYS A 110 -8.01 -38.94 8.45
C LYS A 110 -7.07 -37.73 8.38
N TYR A 111 -6.22 -37.57 9.40
CA TYR A 111 -5.19 -36.55 9.45
C TYR A 111 -4.32 -36.61 8.20
N GLU A 112 -3.72 -37.77 7.90
CA GLU A 112 -2.75 -37.87 6.80
C GLU A 112 -3.40 -37.62 5.44
N SER A 113 -4.68 -38.01 5.28
CA SER A 113 -5.47 -37.78 4.07
C SER A 113 -5.89 -36.32 3.84
N SER A 114 -5.88 -35.48 4.88
CA SER A 114 -6.26 -34.07 4.76
C SER A 114 -5.11 -33.15 4.33
N ILE A 115 -3.88 -33.69 4.20
CA ILE A 115 -2.67 -32.95 3.83
C ILE A 115 -2.57 -32.89 2.29
N PRO A 116 -2.68 -31.72 1.65
CA PRO A 116 -2.34 -31.56 0.24
C PRO A 116 -0.88 -31.95 -0.06
N ARG A 117 -0.62 -32.56 -1.21
CA ARG A 117 0.73 -32.90 -1.65
C ARG A 117 0.90 -32.55 -3.12
N LEU A 118 2.09 -32.08 -3.49
CA LEU A 118 2.44 -31.89 -4.90
C LEU A 118 2.47 -33.25 -5.62
N PRO A 119 2.18 -33.27 -6.94
CA PRO A 119 2.12 -34.51 -7.71
C PRO A 119 3.48 -35.21 -7.78
N LEU A 120 3.47 -36.53 -7.60
CA LEU A 120 4.65 -37.38 -7.74
C LEU A 120 5.17 -37.38 -9.18
N GLY A 121 6.50 -37.45 -9.32
CA GLY A 121 7.17 -37.59 -10.62
C GLY A 121 7.22 -36.31 -11.46
N LYS A 122 6.69 -35.19 -10.95
CA LYS A 122 6.78 -33.88 -11.62
C LYS A 122 8.08 -33.14 -11.30
N TYR A 123 8.56 -33.26 -10.06
CA TYR A 123 9.71 -32.51 -9.57
C TYR A 123 10.76 -33.45 -8.96
N GLU A 124 12.02 -33.12 -9.15
CA GLU A 124 13.16 -33.88 -8.62
C GLU A 124 13.93 -33.13 -7.53
N ALA A 125 13.81 -31.80 -7.49
CA ALA A 125 14.49 -30.95 -6.53
C ALA A 125 13.73 -29.65 -6.25
N LEU A 126 14.24 -28.86 -5.31
CA LEU A 126 13.79 -27.51 -5.02
C LEU A 126 14.99 -26.56 -4.84
N ALA A 127 14.77 -25.29 -5.17
CA ALA A 127 15.72 -24.21 -4.96
C ALA A 127 15.05 -23.09 -4.16
N MET A 128 15.81 -22.54 -3.21
CA MET A 128 15.39 -21.39 -2.41
C MET A 128 16.53 -20.38 -2.29
N ALA A 129 16.20 -19.10 -2.27
CA ALA A 129 17.18 -18.03 -2.09
C ALA A 129 16.52 -16.74 -1.59
N PRO A 130 17.29 -15.81 -1.00
CA PRO A 130 16.77 -14.50 -0.61
C PRO A 130 16.29 -13.77 -1.87
N LEU A 131 15.01 -13.39 -1.90
CA LEU A 131 14.39 -12.83 -3.09
C LEU A 131 15.08 -11.53 -3.56
N VAL A 132 15.62 -10.76 -2.61
CA VAL A 132 16.31 -9.48 -2.83
C VAL A 132 17.52 -9.59 -3.78
N TYR A 133 18.11 -10.77 -3.95
CA TYR A 133 19.30 -10.96 -4.80
C TYR A 133 19.01 -11.37 -6.24
N ASN A 134 17.76 -11.29 -6.69
CA ASN A 134 17.37 -11.69 -8.04
C ASN A 134 17.87 -13.12 -8.43
N PRO A 135 17.73 -14.14 -7.55
CA PRO A 135 18.47 -15.40 -7.67
C PRO A 135 18.07 -16.23 -8.90
N PHE A 136 16.77 -16.36 -9.13
CA PHE A 136 16.11 -17.02 -10.25
C PHE A 136 14.66 -16.51 -10.30
N GLU A 137 13.89 -16.90 -11.31
CA GLU A 137 12.45 -16.61 -11.33
C GLU A 137 11.69 -17.61 -10.43
N PRO A 138 11.18 -17.18 -9.26
CA PRO A 138 10.50 -18.09 -8.33
C PRO A 138 9.11 -18.47 -8.84
N ASP A 139 8.60 -19.60 -8.37
CA ASP A 139 7.20 -19.95 -8.60
C ASP A 139 6.32 -19.25 -7.54
N ILE A 140 6.79 -19.25 -6.29
CA ILE A 140 6.14 -18.62 -5.15
C ILE A 140 7.18 -17.89 -4.27
N VAL A 141 6.69 -16.97 -3.46
CA VAL A 141 7.46 -16.25 -2.45
C VAL A 141 6.91 -16.58 -1.08
N LEU A 142 7.76 -17.06 -0.16
CA LEU A 142 7.38 -17.26 1.24
C LEU A 142 7.72 -16.01 2.05
N ILE A 143 6.73 -15.50 2.77
CA ILE A 143 6.87 -14.34 3.64
C ILE A 143 6.52 -14.77 5.05
N TYR A 144 7.46 -14.57 5.97
CA TYR A 144 7.24 -14.73 7.40
C TYR A 144 7.10 -13.35 8.04
N ALA A 145 6.03 -13.15 8.78
CA ALA A 145 5.69 -11.87 9.37
C ALA A 145 4.73 -12.04 10.55
N ASN A 146 4.65 -11.04 11.42
CA ASN A 146 3.70 -11.04 12.54
C ASN A 146 2.25 -10.80 12.08
N PRO A 147 1.22 -10.94 12.94
CA PRO A 147 -0.17 -10.81 12.53
C PRO A 147 -0.53 -9.42 11.98
N ALA A 148 0.08 -8.36 12.51
CA ALA A 148 -0.15 -7.00 12.02
C ALA A 148 0.38 -6.80 10.60
N GLN A 149 1.58 -7.33 10.31
CA GLN A 149 2.18 -7.33 8.99
C GLN A 149 1.38 -8.21 8.00
N MET A 150 0.91 -9.38 8.44
CA MET A 150 0.06 -10.24 7.60
C MET A 150 -1.28 -9.59 7.25
N MET A 151 -1.92 -8.93 8.21
CA MET A 151 -3.14 -8.17 7.96
C MET A 151 -2.93 -7.14 6.84
N LEU A 152 -1.81 -6.42 6.84
CA LEU A 152 -1.49 -5.46 5.78
C LEU A 152 -1.26 -6.17 4.44
N LEU A 153 -0.51 -7.28 4.42
CA LEU A 153 -0.28 -8.05 3.19
C LEU A 153 -1.58 -8.61 2.59
N ILE A 154 -2.48 -9.14 3.42
CA ILE A 154 -3.81 -9.61 3.01
C ILE A 154 -4.59 -8.47 2.36
N ASN A 155 -4.75 -7.35 3.06
CA ASN A 155 -5.50 -6.20 2.53
C ASN A 155 -4.85 -5.65 1.25
N SER A 156 -3.53 -5.72 1.14
CA SER A 156 -2.79 -5.27 -0.05
C SER A 156 -3.09 -6.15 -1.26
N LEU A 157 -3.09 -7.46 -1.07
CA LEU A 157 -3.44 -8.43 -2.13
C LEU A 157 -4.92 -8.35 -2.51
N GLN A 158 -5.79 -7.95 -1.58
CA GLN A 158 -7.23 -7.77 -1.79
C GLN A 158 -7.62 -6.39 -2.34
N PHE A 159 -6.67 -5.44 -2.41
CA PHE A 159 -6.93 -4.06 -2.79
C PHE A 159 -7.45 -3.94 -4.23
N GLU A 160 -6.81 -4.67 -5.15
CA GLU A 160 -7.25 -4.89 -6.53
C GLU A 160 -7.91 -6.28 -6.59
N ASP A 161 -9.05 -6.43 -7.28
CA ASP A 161 -9.80 -7.70 -7.42
C ASP A 161 -10.08 -8.40 -6.08
N TYR A 162 -10.90 -7.77 -5.24
CA TYR A 162 -11.21 -8.28 -3.90
C TYR A 162 -11.73 -9.73 -3.95
N GLU A 163 -11.08 -10.59 -3.17
CA GLU A 163 -11.53 -11.95 -2.90
C GLU A 163 -11.28 -12.30 -1.44
N VAL A 164 -12.22 -13.01 -0.81
CA VAL A 164 -12.02 -13.56 0.52
C VAL A 164 -10.93 -14.63 0.47
N MET A 165 -9.84 -14.44 1.21
CA MET A 165 -8.78 -15.44 1.34
C MET A 165 -9.19 -16.52 2.34
N GLN A 166 -8.90 -17.78 2.00
CA GLN A 166 -9.13 -18.90 2.90
C GLN A 166 -7.87 -19.23 3.68
N PHE A 167 -8.04 -19.41 4.99
CA PHE A 167 -6.98 -19.81 5.90
C PHE A 167 -7.08 -21.30 6.18
N TYR A 168 -5.97 -22.02 6.03
CA TYR A 168 -5.91 -23.47 6.23
C TYR A 168 -5.00 -23.82 7.39
N CYS A 169 -5.44 -24.78 8.20
CA CYS A 169 -4.68 -25.29 9.33
C CYS A 169 -4.98 -26.77 9.53
N VAL A 170 -4.07 -27.62 9.04
CA VAL A 170 -4.03 -29.04 9.39
C VAL A 170 -3.51 -29.23 10.83
N GLY A 171 -2.74 -28.26 11.35
CA GLY A 171 -2.17 -28.22 12.70
C GLY A 171 -0.66 -28.52 12.71
N GLU A 172 -0.25 -29.60 12.07
CA GLU A 172 1.14 -29.96 11.74
C GLU A 172 1.26 -30.11 10.21
N THR A 173 2.45 -29.86 9.66
CA THR A 173 2.71 -29.84 8.21
C THR A 173 2.19 -28.56 7.54
N SER A 174 2.44 -27.42 8.18
CA SER A 174 2.14 -26.07 7.66
C SER A 174 2.77 -25.77 6.30
N CYS A 175 3.90 -26.42 5.95
CA CYS A 175 4.46 -26.33 4.60
C CYS A 175 3.45 -26.80 3.52
N SER A 176 2.59 -27.77 3.82
CA SER A 176 1.50 -28.16 2.92
C SER A 176 0.46 -27.06 2.79
N ASP A 177 0.03 -26.48 3.90
CA ASP A 177 -0.99 -25.42 3.90
C ASP A 177 -0.52 -24.13 3.23
N ALA A 178 0.76 -23.75 3.36
CA ALA A 178 1.32 -22.60 2.66
C ALA A 178 1.71 -22.96 1.22
N ILE A 179 2.71 -23.83 1.04
CA ILE A 179 3.37 -24.08 -0.25
C ILE A 179 2.43 -24.82 -1.19
N VAL A 180 1.98 -26.02 -0.80
CA VAL A 180 1.26 -26.92 -1.73
C VAL A 180 -0.06 -26.29 -2.17
N ARG A 181 -0.82 -25.70 -1.25
CA ARG A 181 -2.07 -25.01 -1.61
C ARG A 181 -1.84 -23.82 -2.53
N CYS A 182 -0.74 -23.08 -2.35
CA CYS A 182 -0.40 -21.97 -3.25
C CYS A 182 -0.07 -22.49 -4.66
N TYR A 183 0.64 -23.61 -4.78
CA TYR A 183 0.89 -24.26 -6.08
C TYR A 183 -0.40 -24.79 -6.73
N ASP A 184 -1.26 -25.47 -5.97
CA ASP A 184 -2.47 -26.12 -6.49
C ASP A 184 -3.52 -25.09 -6.93
N THR A 185 -3.68 -24.01 -6.15
CA THR A 185 -4.74 -23.01 -6.40
C THR A 185 -4.27 -21.83 -7.24
N GLY A 186 -2.96 -21.58 -7.30
CA GLY A 186 -2.40 -20.34 -7.87
C GLY A 186 -2.79 -19.08 -7.08
N LYS A 187 -3.20 -19.22 -5.82
CA LYS A 187 -3.62 -18.12 -4.92
C LYS A 187 -2.73 -18.04 -3.68
N PRO A 188 -2.64 -16.86 -3.03
CA PRO A 188 -1.93 -16.73 -1.77
C PRO A 188 -2.53 -17.66 -0.71
N SER A 189 -1.66 -18.30 0.09
CA SER A 189 -2.08 -19.20 1.17
C SER A 189 -1.34 -18.89 2.45
N LEU A 190 -2.11 -18.57 3.50
CA LEU A 190 -1.62 -18.20 4.83
C LEU A 190 -1.89 -19.34 5.83
N THR A 191 -0.95 -19.59 6.72
CA THR A 191 -1.10 -20.57 7.79
C THR A 191 -0.32 -20.19 9.06
N ILE A 192 -0.55 -20.95 10.14
CA ILE A 192 0.21 -20.87 11.38
C ILE A 192 1.42 -21.81 11.28
N PRO A 193 2.66 -21.33 11.49
CA PRO A 193 3.82 -22.20 11.56
C PRO A 193 3.67 -23.29 12.61
N CYS A 194 3.87 -24.53 12.18
CA CYS A 194 3.65 -25.71 13.02
C CYS A 194 4.82 -25.99 13.97
N TYR A 195 4.73 -27.07 14.77
CA TYR A 195 5.75 -27.38 15.77
C TYR A 195 7.13 -27.58 15.14
N GLY A 196 7.22 -28.27 14.00
CA GLY A 196 8.47 -28.45 13.25
C GLY A 196 9.11 -27.12 12.80
N GLU A 197 8.32 -26.17 12.31
CA GLU A 197 8.83 -24.85 11.91
C GLU A 197 9.41 -24.06 13.09
N ARG A 198 8.83 -24.21 14.28
CA ARG A 198 9.33 -23.56 15.49
C ARG A 198 10.58 -24.25 16.01
N ARG A 199 10.50 -25.58 16.16
CA ARG A 199 11.55 -26.38 16.78
C ARG A 199 12.82 -26.45 15.95
N TYR A 200 12.70 -26.53 14.63
CA TYR A 200 13.81 -26.74 13.70
C TYR A 200 14.03 -25.54 12.77
N GLY A 201 12.97 -24.81 12.41
CA GLY A 201 13.04 -23.64 11.53
C GLY A 201 13.16 -22.29 12.24
N HIS A 202 13.13 -22.29 13.58
CA HIS A 202 13.21 -21.07 14.40
C HIS A 202 12.14 -20.02 14.07
N ALA A 203 10.95 -20.43 13.60
CA ALA A 203 9.81 -19.53 13.50
C ALA A 203 9.45 -18.99 14.89
N GLN A 204 9.32 -17.66 15.01
CA GLN A 204 9.05 -16.98 16.28
C GLN A 204 7.60 -17.12 16.69
N ASP A 205 7.27 -16.99 17.98
CA ASP A 205 5.90 -17.21 18.52
C ASP A 205 4.84 -16.41 17.78
N GLU A 206 5.17 -15.18 17.38
CA GLU A 206 4.30 -14.31 16.59
C GLU A 206 4.34 -14.54 15.07
N ASP A 207 5.28 -15.34 14.55
CA ASP A 207 5.39 -15.57 13.11
C ASP A 207 4.15 -16.28 12.58
N LEU A 208 3.60 -15.72 11.51
CA LEU A 208 2.76 -16.41 10.53
C LEU A 208 3.56 -16.58 9.24
N VAL A 209 3.11 -17.48 8.36
CA VAL A 209 3.72 -17.67 7.04
C VAL A 209 2.67 -17.63 5.94
N MET A 210 2.96 -16.83 4.90
CA MET A 210 2.16 -16.77 3.67
C MET A 210 3.04 -17.17 2.48
N ALA A 211 2.54 -18.10 1.66
CA ALA A 211 3.03 -18.30 0.31
C ALA A 211 2.23 -17.41 -0.64
N VAL A 212 2.91 -16.65 -1.49
CA VAL A 212 2.32 -15.77 -2.50
C VAL A 212 2.84 -16.19 -3.88
N PRO A 213 1.97 -16.41 -4.89
CA PRO A 213 2.44 -16.64 -6.25
C PRO A 213 3.34 -15.50 -6.71
N ALA A 214 4.49 -15.80 -7.33
CA ALA A 214 5.48 -14.78 -7.68
C ALA A 214 4.88 -13.64 -8.54
N GLY A 215 3.98 -13.99 -9.47
CA GLY A 215 3.27 -13.02 -10.32
C GLY A 215 2.33 -12.06 -9.58
N MET A 216 2.03 -12.30 -8.29
CA MET A 216 1.20 -11.42 -7.47
C MET A 216 2.00 -10.46 -6.58
N MET A 217 3.33 -10.56 -6.56
CA MET A 217 4.17 -9.72 -5.69
C MET A 217 4.12 -8.25 -6.05
N GLU A 218 4.05 -7.89 -7.34
CA GLU A 218 3.87 -6.49 -7.74
C GLU A 218 2.50 -5.95 -7.34
N LYS A 219 1.45 -6.77 -7.47
CA LYS A 219 0.09 -6.45 -7.00
C LYS A 219 0.10 -6.20 -5.49
N ALA A 220 0.76 -7.08 -4.73
CA ALA A 220 0.93 -6.92 -3.28
C ALA A 220 1.62 -5.58 -2.95
N LEU A 221 2.73 -5.25 -3.61
CA LEU A 221 3.44 -4.00 -3.37
C LEU A 221 2.58 -2.77 -3.70
N ARG A 222 1.90 -2.74 -4.85
CA ARG A 222 1.01 -1.62 -5.22
C ARG A 222 -0.12 -1.44 -4.20
N GLY A 223 -0.71 -2.54 -3.74
CA GLY A 223 -1.70 -2.54 -2.68
C GLY A 223 -1.14 -1.96 -1.39
N MET A 224 0.05 -2.41 -0.96
CA MET A 224 0.71 -1.92 0.26
C MET A 224 0.98 -0.42 0.19
N GLU A 225 1.52 0.06 -0.92
CA GLU A 225 1.81 1.48 -1.08
C GLU A 225 0.53 2.32 -1.05
N THR A 226 -0.55 1.81 -1.63
CA THR A 226 -1.83 2.49 -1.62
C THR A 226 -2.47 2.50 -0.23
N LEU A 227 -2.39 1.41 0.52
CA LEU A 227 -2.83 1.35 1.92
C LEU A 227 -1.99 2.25 2.82
N TYR A 228 -0.67 2.24 2.65
CA TYR A 228 0.26 3.09 3.39
C TYR A 228 -0.08 4.56 3.19
N ARG A 229 -0.34 4.96 1.94
CA ARG A 229 -0.87 6.28 1.58
C ARG A 229 -2.20 6.58 2.25
N ARG A 230 -3.14 5.62 2.31
CA ARG A 230 -4.42 5.77 3.03
C ARG A 230 -4.31 5.73 4.56
N GLY A 231 -3.09 5.76 5.12
CA GLY A 231 -2.85 5.75 6.57
C GLY A 231 -2.90 4.36 7.22
N ILE A 232 -3.18 3.30 6.44
CA ILE A 232 -3.14 1.91 6.88
C ILE A 232 -1.72 1.40 6.71
N ARG A 233 -0.88 1.58 7.74
CA ARG A 233 0.58 1.41 7.68
C ARG A 233 1.16 0.64 8.86
N TYR A 234 2.39 0.15 8.70
CA TYR A 234 3.19 -0.46 9.76
C TYR A 234 4.37 0.45 10.16
N PRO A 235 4.77 0.49 11.46
CA PRO A 235 4.10 -0.10 12.61
C PRO A 235 2.74 0.54 12.88
N ILE A 236 1.79 -0.26 13.39
CA ILE A 236 0.46 0.23 13.74
C ILE A 236 0.59 1.12 14.99
N SER A 237 0.24 2.40 14.86
CA SER A 237 0.19 3.32 15.99
C SER A 237 -1.10 3.09 16.77
N PHE A 238 -0.98 2.76 18.05
CA PHE A 238 -2.14 2.59 18.92
C PHE A 238 -2.76 3.94 19.25
N ALA A 239 -4.10 4.01 19.23
CA ALA A 239 -4.79 5.03 20.01
C ALA A 239 -4.69 4.65 21.49
N GLY A 240 -4.43 5.63 22.36
CA GLY A 240 -4.49 5.39 23.81
C GLY A 240 -5.89 4.90 24.19
N VAL A 241 -6.00 3.98 25.14
CA VAL A 241 -7.29 3.32 25.48
C VAL A 241 -8.36 4.30 26.00
N GLU A 242 -7.94 5.45 26.54
CA GLU A 242 -8.83 6.52 26.99
C GLU A 242 -9.00 7.64 25.95
N ALA A 243 -8.32 7.55 24.80
CA ALA A 243 -8.39 8.57 23.77
C ALA A 243 -9.74 8.50 23.04
N ASP A 244 -10.39 9.65 22.87
CA ASP A 244 -11.49 9.76 21.92
C ASP A 244 -10.96 9.56 20.50
N VAL A 245 -11.27 8.40 19.94
CA VAL A 245 -10.85 8.00 18.59
C VAL A 245 -11.75 8.56 17.50
N THR A 246 -12.86 9.22 17.82
CA THR A 246 -13.81 9.77 16.83
C THR A 246 -13.12 10.71 15.85
N ALA A 247 -12.19 11.54 16.33
CA ALA A 247 -11.38 12.44 15.51
C ALA A 247 -10.26 11.73 14.70
N SER A 248 -9.89 10.51 15.09
CA SER A 248 -8.85 9.70 14.44
C SER A 248 -9.42 8.64 13.47
N PHE A 249 -10.72 8.38 13.54
CA PHE A 249 -11.41 7.53 12.60
C PHE A 249 -11.45 8.23 11.24
N PRO A 250 -11.08 7.55 10.13
CA PRO A 250 -11.26 8.13 8.82
C PRO A 250 -12.73 8.55 8.66
N PRO A 251 -13.04 9.71 8.05
CA PRO A 251 -14.43 10.12 7.79
C PRO A 251 -15.23 8.99 7.12
N ALA A 252 -14.56 8.16 6.34
CA ALA A 252 -15.06 6.95 5.69
C ALA A 252 -15.55 5.81 6.62
N TYR A 253 -15.42 5.92 7.95
CA TYR A 253 -15.93 4.92 8.90
C TYR A 253 -16.96 5.48 9.88
N GLY A 254 -16.84 6.75 10.28
CA GLY A 254 -17.77 7.37 11.23
C GLY A 254 -18.85 8.22 10.58
N LYS A 255 -18.50 8.94 9.51
CA LYS A 255 -19.43 9.78 8.76
C LYS A 255 -19.68 9.26 7.36
N LEU A 256 -19.13 8.13 6.89
CA LEU A 256 -19.30 7.75 5.47
C LEU A 256 -20.77 7.68 5.07
N ALA A 257 -21.65 7.18 5.93
CA ALA A 257 -23.08 7.19 5.65
C ALA A 257 -23.67 8.61 5.63
N ASP A 258 -23.21 9.53 6.49
CA ASP A 258 -23.69 10.92 6.58
C ASP A 258 -23.04 11.84 5.55
N THR A 259 -21.75 11.69 5.28
CA THR A 259 -20.97 12.20 4.15
C THR A 259 -21.55 11.67 2.85
N MET A 260 -21.86 10.38 2.69
CA MET A 260 -22.54 9.84 1.49
C MET A 260 -24.02 10.24 1.40
N LYS A 261 -24.68 10.55 2.52
CA LYS A 261 -26.05 11.11 2.54
C LYS A 261 -26.06 12.62 2.27
N ALA A 262 -25.06 13.37 2.76
CA ALA A 262 -24.88 14.80 2.53
C ALA A 262 -24.35 15.06 1.11
N ILE A 263 -23.45 14.20 0.62
CA ILE A 263 -23.02 14.06 -0.78
C ILE A 263 -24.02 13.17 -1.53
N GLY A 264 -25.32 13.43 -1.35
CA GLY A 264 -26.41 12.50 -1.63
C GLY A 264 -26.17 11.58 -2.83
N TRP A 265 -26.23 10.26 -2.60
CA TRP A 265 -25.96 9.15 -3.54
C TRP A 265 -26.80 9.10 -4.85
N LYS A 266 -27.41 10.22 -5.24
CA LYS A 266 -27.91 10.51 -6.59
C LYS A 266 -27.19 11.72 -7.18
N ASP A 267 -25.89 11.82 -6.94
CA ASP A 267 -25.13 12.99 -7.34
C ASP A 267 -24.67 12.87 -8.79
N SER A 268 -25.25 13.71 -9.63
CA SER A 268 -24.82 13.88 -11.01
C SER A 268 -23.50 14.64 -11.11
N ARG A 269 -22.98 15.30 -10.06
CA ARG A 269 -21.77 16.15 -10.14
C ARG A 269 -20.48 15.40 -10.47
N LEU A 270 -19.45 16.12 -10.90
CA LEU A 270 -18.07 15.60 -11.04
C LEU A 270 -17.10 16.48 -10.26
N LEU A 271 -16.38 15.87 -9.31
CA LEU A 271 -15.28 16.52 -8.58
C LEU A 271 -13.94 16.23 -9.25
N LEU A 272 -13.30 17.29 -9.76
CA LEU A 272 -11.96 17.25 -10.32
C LEU A 272 -10.94 17.78 -9.30
N GLY A 273 -10.08 16.90 -8.77
CA GLY A 273 -8.96 17.31 -7.94
C GLY A 273 -7.82 17.88 -8.79
N VAL A 274 -7.57 19.19 -8.68
CA VAL A 274 -6.50 19.89 -9.41
C VAL A 274 -5.30 20.08 -8.50
N THR A 275 -4.18 19.48 -8.90
CA THR A 275 -2.91 19.60 -8.18
C THR A 275 -1.75 19.83 -9.15
N GLY A 276 -0.58 20.12 -8.60
CA GLY A 276 0.64 20.36 -9.37
C GLY A 276 1.80 20.59 -8.43
N GLY A 277 3.01 20.56 -8.96
CA GLY A 277 4.17 20.95 -8.17
C GLY A 277 4.22 22.46 -7.95
N ILE A 278 5.01 22.93 -6.98
CA ILE A 278 5.24 24.36 -6.81
C ILE A 278 5.69 25.01 -8.13
N ALA A 279 5.20 26.23 -8.39
CA ALA A 279 5.47 27.00 -9.62
C ALA A 279 5.06 26.32 -10.95
N SER A 280 4.25 25.25 -10.91
CA SER A 280 3.73 24.57 -12.12
C SER A 280 2.72 25.38 -12.94
N GLY A 281 2.21 26.49 -12.41
CA GLY A 281 1.14 27.28 -13.03
C GLY A 281 -0.26 26.64 -12.86
N LYS A 282 -0.47 25.92 -11.76
CA LYS A 282 -1.78 25.41 -11.32
C LYS A 282 -2.88 26.48 -11.38
N SER A 283 -2.60 27.70 -10.91
CA SER A 283 -3.55 28.82 -10.95
C SER A 283 -3.99 29.13 -12.37
N THR A 284 -3.04 29.28 -13.31
CA THR A 284 -3.33 29.54 -14.72
C THR A 284 -4.28 28.50 -15.32
N VAL A 285 -4.05 27.21 -15.06
CA VAL A 285 -4.94 26.14 -15.54
C VAL A 285 -6.30 26.17 -14.84
N SER A 286 -6.33 26.48 -13.54
CA SER A 286 -7.58 26.55 -12.78
C SER A 286 -8.46 27.72 -13.25
N ASP A 287 -7.84 28.89 -13.52
CA ASP A 287 -8.53 30.08 -14.05
C ASP A 287 -9.11 29.79 -15.44
N MET A 288 -8.35 29.10 -16.31
CA MET A 288 -8.86 28.68 -17.64
C MET A 288 -10.05 27.72 -17.54
N LEU A 289 -10.02 26.78 -16.59
CA LEU A 289 -11.16 25.88 -16.34
C LEU A 289 -12.37 26.65 -15.77
N GLU A 290 -12.13 27.67 -14.94
CA GLU A 290 -13.19 28.50 -14.39
C GLU A 290 -13.89 29.31 -15.48
N GLU A 291 -13.14 29.91 -16.42
CA GLU A 291 -13.68 30.59 -17.59
C GLU A 291 -14.56 29.67 -18.46
N LEU A 292 -14.24 28.38 -18.53
CA LEU A 292 -15.00 27.38 -19.27
C LEU A 292 -16.26 26.89 -18.52
N GLY A 293 -16.43 27.30 -17.26
CA GLY A 293 -17.60 27.01 -16.43
C GLY A 293 -17.39 26.00 -15.31
N SER A 294 -16.14 25.71 -14.92
CA SER A 294 -15.79 24.83 -13.79
C SER A 294 -15.58 25.64 -12.50
N PRO A 295 -16.53 25.70 -11.55
CA PRO A 295 -16.36 26.48 -10.33
C PRO A 295 -15.16 25.98 -9.52
N ILE A 296 -14.38 26.91 -8.98
CA ILE A 296 -13.17 26.60 -8.21
C ILE A 296 -13.42 26.63 -6.71
N ILE A 297 -13.00 25.56 -6.04
CA ILE A 297 -12.84 25.51 -4.58
C ILE A 297 -11.34 25.44 -4.29
N ASP A 298 -10.77 26.50 -3.72
CA ASP A 298 -9.35 26.54 -3.36
C ASP A 298 -9.15 26.17 -1.88
N PHE A 299 -8.44 25.07 -1.61
CA PHE A 299 -8.22 24.60 -0.25
C PHE A 299 -7.34 25.54 0.58
N ASP A 300 -6.45 26.33 -0.02
CA ASP A 300 -5.64 27.31 0.72
C ASP A 300 -6.49 28.49 1.18
N ILE A 301 -7.49 28.89 0.37
CA ILE A 301 -8.50 29.90 0.75
C ILE A 301 -9.43 29.34 1.82
N LEU A 302 -9.91 28.11 1.63
CA LEU A 302 -10.79 27.45 2.58
C LEU A 302 -10.11 27.28 3.95
N ALA A 303 -8.86 26.82 3.97
CA ALA A 303 -8.04 26.71 5.18
C ALA A 303 -7.75 28.07 5.84
N ARG A 304 -7.97 29.20 5.15
CA ARG A 304 -7.98 30.54 5.75
C ARG A 304 -9.30 30.86 6.39
N ARG A 305 -10.39 30.68 5.65
CA ARG A 305 -11.73 31.04 6.10
C ARG A 305 -12.13 30.29 7.37
N VAL A 306 -11.80 29.00 7.48
CA VAL A 306 -12.24 28.19 8.63
C VAL A 306 -11.59 28.59 9.96
N VAL A 307 -10.55 29.42 9.95
CA VAL A 307 -9.88 29.95 11.16
C VAL A 307 -9.99 31.48 11.26
N GLU A 308 -10.96 32.08 10.58
CA GLU A 308 -11.26 33.52 10.72
C GLU A 308 -11.89 33.84 12.09
N PRO A 309 -11.84 35.11 12.54
CA PRO A 309 -12.49 35.53 13.78
C PRO A 309 -13.96 35.10 13.85
N GLY A 310 -14.32 34.44 14.95
CA GLY A 310 -15.68 33.94 15.20
C GLY A 310 -15.95 32.52 14.71
N THR A 311 -14.97 31.80 14.17
CA THR A 311 -15.13 30.38 13.86
C THR A 311 -14.80 29.48 15.06
N PRO A 312 -15.51 28.33 15.22
CA PRO A 312 -15.22 27.38 16.29
C PRO A 312 -13.78 26.83 16.26
N ALA A 313 -13.19 26.67 15.07
CA ALA A 313 -11.83 26.17 14.95
C ALA A 313 -10.80 27.18 15.48
N LEU A 314 -11.02 28.49 15.27
CA LEU A 314 -10.14 29.51 15.85
C LEU A 314 -10.25 29.51 17.39
N GLU A 315 -11.46 29.39 17.94
CA GLU A 315 -11.67 29.30 19.39
C GLU A 315 -10.92 28.12 19.99
N GLN A 316 -11.03 26.92 19.40
CA GLN A 316 -10.29 25.74 19.85
C GLN A 316 -8.77 25.91 19.77
N ILE A 317 -8.28 26.57 18.73
CA ILE A 317 -6.85 26.90 18.59
C ILE A 317 -6.42 27.86 19.70
N VAL A 318 -7.19 28.91 19.98
CA VAL A 318 -6.88 29.90 21.01
C VAL A 318 -6.95 29.29 22.41
N ASP A 319 -7.91 28.40 22.67
CA ASP A 319 -8.05 27.71 23.96
C ASP A 319 -6.85 26.81 24.25
N TYR A 320 -6.33 26.12 23.22
CA TYR A 320 -5.19 25.22 23.38
C TYR A 320 -3.84 25.93 23.35
N PHE A 321 -3.63 26.85 22.41
CA PHE A 321 -2.34 27.52 22.21
C PHE A 321 -2.22 28.87 22.93
N GLY A 322 -3.32 29.39 23.48
CA GLY A 322 -3.39 30.71 24.12
C GLY A 322 -3.50 31.86 23.13
N LYS A 323 -3.89 33.04 23.64
CA LYS A 323 -4.08 34.28 22.84
C LYS A 323 -2.82 34.78 22.12
N GLN A 324 -1.65 34.24 22.45
CA GLN A 324 -0.38 34.55 21.78
C GLN A 324 -0.36 34.18 20.29
N VAL A 325 -1.24 33.27 19.86
CA VAL A 325 -1.42 32.89 18.44
C VAL A 325 -2.32 33.83 17.67
N LEU A 326 -2.79 34.93 18.28
CA LEU A 326 -3.58 35.95 17.62
C LEU A 326 -2.73 37.18 17.27
N GLN A 327 -3.14 37.86 16.21
CA GLN A 327 -2.76 39.23 15.90
C GLN A 327 -3.61 40.21 16.72
N GLU A 328 -3.25 41.50 16.68
CA GLU A 328 -3.98 42.56 17.40
C GLU A 328 -5.44 42.72 16.92
N ASP A 329 -5.72 42.38 15.66
CA ASP A 329 -7.05 42.41 15.06
C ASP A 329 -7.90 41.15 15.35
N GLY A 330 -7.36 40.20 16.14
CA GLY A 330 -8.01 38.95 16.49
C GLY A 330 -7.92 37.85 15.43
N THR A 331 -7.20 38.07 14.33
CA THR A 331 -6.93 37.02 13.33
C THR A 331 -5.80 36.09 13.77
N LEU A 332 -5.71 34.90 13.18
CA LEU A 332 -4.67 33.93 13.51
C LEU A 332 -3.29 34.37 13.00
N ASP A 333 -2.31 34.48 13.90
CA ASP A 333 -0.91 34.65 13.57
C ASP A 333 -0.31 33.31 13.08
N ARG A 334 -0.49 33.05 11.78
CA ARG A 334 -0.03 31.83 11.11
C ARG A 334 1.45 31.56 11.28
N LYS A 335 2.27 32.63 11.34
CA LYS A 335 3.71 32.48 11.48
C LYS A 335 4.04 31.94 12.87
N LYS A 336 3.48 32.54 13.93
CA LYS A 336 3.65 32.02 15.29
C LYS A 336 3.12 30.61 15.44
N VAL A 337 1.94 30.31 14.90
CA VAL A 337 1.40 28.94 14.94
C VAL A 337 2.33 27.97 14.24
N SER A 338 2.80 28.32 13.04
CA SER A 338 3.78 27.52 12.29
C SER A 338 5.04 27.26 13.09
N ASP A 339 5.62 28.28 13.73
CA ASP A 339 6.83 28.15 14.54
C ASP A 339 6.61 27.20 15.75
N ILE A 340 5.44 27.29 16.38
CA ILE A 340 5.05 26.41 17.50
C ILE A 340 4.90 24.95 17.05
N VAL A 341 4.21 24.69 15.93
CA VAL A 341 3.90 23.32 15.48
C VAL A 341 5.03 22.68 14.69
N PHE A 342 5.94 23.48 14.11
CA PHE A 342 7.09 22.96 13.38
C PHE A 342 8.07 22.23 14.31
N SER A 343 8.21 22.71 15.54
CA SER A 343 9.12 22.16 16.54
C SER A 343 8.51 21.06 17.42
N ASP A 344 7.20 20.84 17.35
CA ASP A 344 6.45 19.98 18.28
C ASP A 344 5.36 19.18 17.56
N PHE A 345 5.62 17.87 17.40
CA PHE A 345 4.75 16.94 16.68
C PHE A 345 3.35 16.81 17.31
N GLU A 346 3.27 16.78 18.65
CA GLU A 346 1.99 16.62 19.35
C GLU A 346 1.13 17.88 19.19
N LYS A 347 1.76 19.06 19.26
CA LYS A 347 1.08 20.33 18.97
C LYS A 347 0.60 20.41 17.52
N ARG A 348 1.40 19.94 16.56
CA ARG A 348 0.98 19.88 15.15
C ARG A 348 -0.26 19.01 14.98
N LYS A 349 -0.24 17.79 15.53
CA LYS A 349 -1.38 16.88 15.51
C LYS A 349 -2.62 17.50 16.15
N LYS A 350 -2.43 18.31 17.21
CA LYS A 350 -3.53 18.99 17.88
C LYS A 350 -4.13 20.12 17.05
N LEU A 351 -3.30 20.94 16.41
CA LEU A 351 -3.75 21.93 15.42
C LEU A 351 -4.53 21.25 14.28
N GLU A 352 -3.98 20.19 13.70
CA GLU A 352 -4.62 19.41 12.64
C GLU A 352 -5.99 18.86 13.09
N SER A 353 -6.12 18.44 14.36
CA SER A 353 -7.39 17.93 14.90
C SER A 353 -8.49 18.98 15.01
N PHE A 354 -8.14 20.26 15.08
CA PHE A 354 -9.10 21.38 15.08
C PHE A 354 -9.42 21.86 13.66
N THR A 355 -8.40 21.93 12.80
CA THR A 355 -8.55 22.50 11.47
C THR A 355 -9.14 21.51 10.46
N HIS A 356 -8.75 20.23 10.48
CA HIS A 356 -9.21 19.27 9.47
C HIS A 356 -10.73 19.07 9.45
N PRO A 357 -11.43 18.93 10.60
CA PRO A 357 -12.88 18.83 10.59
C PRO A 357 -13.55 20.08 10.01
N ALA A 358 -13.06 21.27 10.36
CA ALA A 358 -13.61 22.54 9.90
C ALA A 358 -13.37 22.76 8.39
N ILE A 359 -12.17 22.41 7.88
CA ILE A 359 -11.88 22.42 6.43
C ILE A 359 -12.83 21.49 5.69
N HIS A 360 -13.05 20.28 6.22
CA HIS A 360 -13.94 19.32 5.58
C HIS A 360 -15.41 19.80 5.56
N GLU A 361 -15.89 20.40 6.65
CA GLU A 361 -17.22 20.99 6.71
C GLU A 361 -17.39 22.13 5.71
N GLY A 362 -16.47 23.10 5.72
CA GLY A 362 -16.52 24.22 4.77
C GLY A 362 -16.36 23.78 3.31
N PHE A 363 -15.64 22.67 3.04
CA PHE A 363 -15.56 22.07 1.71
C PHE A 363 -16.92 21.55 1.24
N LEU A 364 -17.63 20.82 2.12
CA LEU A 364 -18.96 20.30 1.81
C LEU A 364 -19.98 21.43 1.62
N GLU A 365 -19.91 22.48 2.41
CA GLU A 365 -20.78 23.66 2.26
C GLU A 365 -20.61 24.32 0.88
N GLU A 366 -19.37 24.55 0.43
CA GLU A 366 -19.12 25.15 -0.88
C GLU A 366 -19.60 24.26 -2.03
N VAL A 367 -19.31 22.97 -1.93
CA VAL A 367 -19.82 21.96 -2.86
C VAL A 367 -21.34 22.03 -2.96
N ASN A 368 -22.04 22.00 -1.82
CA ASN A 368 -23.50 21.99 -1.80
C ASN A 368 -24.08 23.29 -2.36
N ALA A 369 -23.47 24.44 -2.04
CA ALA A 369 -23.89 25.73 -2.57
C ALA A 369 -23.72 25.84 -4.10
N ILE A 370 -22.71 25.17 -4.68
CA ILE A 370 -22.54 25.07 -6.13
C ILE A 370 -23.61 24.15 -6.72
N MET A 371 -23.83 22.98 -6.10
CA MET A 371 -24.80 22.00 -6.57
C MET A 371 -26.25 22.50 -6.52
N GLU A 372 -26.60 23.34 -5.55
CA GLU A 372 -27.92 23.97 -5.48
C GLU A 372 -28.20 24.86 -6.70
N LYS A 373 -27.15 25.42 -7.32
CA LYS A 373 -27.26 26.24 -8.53
C LYS A 373 -27.19 25.39 -9.80
N ASP A 374 -26.29 24.42 -9.83
CA ASP A 374 -26.14 23.47 -10.94
C ASP A 374 -25.87 22.05 -10.40
N PRO A 375 -26.90 21.19 -10.36
CA PRO A 375 -26.76 19.79 -9.92
C PRO A 375 -25.82 18.95 -10.80
N ASN A 376 -25.48 19.43 -12.00
CA ASN A 376 -24.60 18.77 -12.95
C ASN A 376 -23.24 19.47 -13.05
N ALA A 377 -22.88 20.31 -12.09
CA ALA A 377 -21.62 21.04 -12.10
C ALA A 377 -20.42 20.08 -12.14
N ILE A 378 -19.43 20.48 -12.95
CA ILE A 378 -18.07 19.94 -12.88
C ILE A 378 -17.30 20.92 -12.00
N ILE A 379 -16.92 20.49 -10.79
CA ILE A 379 -16.31 21.35 -9.78
C ILE A 379 -14.83 21.01 -9.72
N GLN A 380 -13.98 22.02 -9.88
CA GLN A 380 -12.54 21.86 -9.69
C GLN A 380 -12.14 22.24 -8.27
N VAL A 381 -11.27 21.43 -7.69
CA VAL A 381 -10.82 21.60 -6.31
C VAL A 381 -9.30 21.68 -6.28
N SER A 382 -8.79 22.86 -5.97
CA SER A 382 -7.37 23.19 -6.09
C SER A 382 -6.65 22.87 -4.78
N ILE A 383 -5.74 21.89 -4.80
CA ILE A 383 -4.98 21.45 -3.60
C ILE A 383 -3.51 21.20 -3.98
N PRO A 384 -2.56 22.05 -3.55
CA PRO A 384 -1.13 21.88 -3.88
C PRO A 384 -0.51 20.56 -3.39
N LEU A 385 -0.95 20.10 -2.21
CA LEU A 385 -0.45 18.88 -1.55
C LEU A 385 -1.44 17.71 -1.62
N LEU A 386 -2.33 17.70 -2.63
CA LEU A 386 -3.39 16.70 -2.77
C LEU A 386 -2.88 15.27 -2.60
N ILE A 387 -1.76 14.97 -3.27
CA ILE A 387 -1.19 13.62 -3.31
C ILE A 387 -0.50 13.29 -1.98
N GLU A 388 0.28 14.23 -1.45
CA GLU A 388 1.03 14.08 -0.19
C GLU A 388 0.12 13.92 1.02
N LEU A 389 -1.02 14.64 1.03
CA LEU A 389 -2.04 14.55 2.07
C LEU A 389 -2.99 13.36 1.88
N ASN A 390 -2.80 12.57 0.82
CA ASN A 390 -3.62 11.41 0.48
C ASN A 390 -5.12 11.72 0.35
N LEU A 391 -5.45 12.86 -0.25
CA LEU A 391 -6.83 13.33 -0.45
C LEU A 391 -7.46 12.85 -1.75
N GLN A 392 -6.80 11.95 -2.50
CA GLN A 392 -7.25 11.48 -3.81
C GLN A 392 -8.65 10.87 -3.78
N TYR A 393 -9.00 10.19 -2.68
CA TYR A 393 -10.27 9.49 -2.53
C TYR A 393 -11.50 10.42 -2.51
N LEU A 394 -11.29 11.74 -2.36
CA LEU A 394 -12.35 12.74 -2.38
C LEU A 394 -12.77 13.13 -3.81
N PHE A 395 -12.01 12.75 -4.84
CA PHE A 395 -12.21 13.22 -6.21
C PHE A 395 -12.55 12.08 -7.16
N ASP A 396 -13.37 12.36 -8.16
CA ASP A 396 -13.73 11.41 -9.21
C ASP A 396 -12.63 11.30 -10.27
N LYS A 397 -11.97 12.44 -10.51
CA LYS A 397 -10.85 12.58 -11.45
C LYS A 397 -9.77 13.45 -10.87
N LEU A 398 -8.52 13.15 -11.21
CA LEU A 398 -7.35 13.93 -10.82
C LEU A 398 -6.68 14.57 -12.04
N LEU A 399 -6.51 15.89 -11.97
CA LEU A 399 -5.73 16.68 -12.92
C LEU A 399 -4.40 17.08 -12.29
N ILE A 400 -3.31 16.79 -12.99
CA ILE A 400 -1.96 17.20 -12.59
C ILE A 400 -1.40 18.19 -13.61
N VAL A 401 -1.11 19.40 -13.14
CA VAL A 401 -0.38 20.41 -13.92
C VAL A 401 1.11 20.14 -13.79
N HIS A 402 1.73 19.79 -14.91
CA HIS A 402 3.09 19.32 -15.00
C HIS A 402 3.99 20.33 -15.71
N ILE A 403 5.14 20.60 -15.08
CA ILE A 403 6.34 21.15 -15.71
C ILE A 403 7.55 20.37 -15.17
N SER A 404 8.66 20.35 -15.90
CA SER A 404 9.90 19.71 -15.47
C SER A 404 10.41 20.29 -14.16
N GLN A 405 11.07 19.47 -13.36
CA GLN A 405 11.62 19.89 -12.06
C GLN A 405 12.59 21.07 -12.20
N GLU A 406 13.39 21.08 -13.27
CA GLU A 406 14.29 22.19 -13.60
C GLU A 406 13.52 23.50 -13.81
N GLU A 407 12.40 23.44 -14.54
CA GLU A 407 11.55 24.60 -14.77
C GLU A 407 10.82 25.05 -13.51
N GLN A 408 10.40 24.13 -12.65
CA GLN A 408 9.85 24.48 -11.33
C GLN A 408 10.85 25.28 -10.50
N ILE A 409 12.12 24.84 -10.47
CA ILE A 409 13.20 25.52 -9.74
C ILE A 409 13.40 26.93 -10.31
N ARG A 410 13.54 27.06 -11.63
CA ARG A 410 13.73 28.37 -12.29
C ARG A 410 12.58 29.33 -12.02
N ARG A 411 11.33 28.87 -12.17
CA ARG A 411 10.14 29.70 -11.93
C ARG A 411 10.01 30.09 -10.46
N LEU A 412 10.28 29.17 -9.54
CA LEU A 412 10.22 29.43 -8.10
C LEU A 412 11.29 30.45 -7.67
N ALA A 413 12.54 30.26 -8.11
CA ALA A 413 13.64 31.18 -7.85
C ALA A 413 13.30 32.59 -8.34
N LYS A 414 12.78 32.72 -9.57
CA LYS A 414 12.38 34.02 -10.14
C LYS A 414 11.20 34.66 -9.39
N ARG A 415 10.18 33.87 -9.04
CA ARG A 415 8.96 34.37 -8.37
C ARG A 415 9.27 34.88 -6.97
N ASP A 416 10.08 34.13 -6.22
CA ASP A 416 10.31 34.39 -4.79
C ASP A 416 11.61 35.16 -4.54
N GLY A 417 12.41 35.43 -5.58
CA GLY A 417 13.66 36.17 -5.48
C GLY A 417 14.77 35.41 -4.72
N ILE A 418 14.73 34.08 -4.76
CA ILE A 418 15.64 33.17 -4.05
C ILE A 418 16.61 32.49 -5.02
N SER A 419 17.67 31.88 -4.51
CA SER A 419 18.60 31.10 -5.33
C SER A 419 17.96 29.81 -5.87
N GLU A 420 18.48 29.29 -6.99
CA GLU A 420 18.03 27.99 -7.53
C GLU A 420 18.27 26.84 -6.54
N GLU A 421 19.32 26.91 -5.73
CA GLU A 421 19.61 25.94 -4.69
C GLU A 421 18.57 25.97 -3.55
N GLU A 422 18.18 27.16 -3.09
CA GLU A 422 17.09 27.32 -2.13
C GLU A 422 15.75 26.86 -2.70
N ALA A 423 15.45 27.19 -3.96
CA ALA A 423 14.26 26.72 -4.65
C ALA A 423 14.24 25.18 -4.76
N ALA A 424 15.37 24.54 -5.10
CA ALA A 424 15.50 23.08 -5.12
C ALA A 424 15.27 22.48 -3.72
N ASN A 425 15.76 23.13 -2.66
CA ASN A 425 15.55 22.69 -1.28
C ASN A 425 14.07 22.71 -0.89
N ILE A 426 13.33 23.75 -1.29
CA ILE A 426 11.88 23.85 -1.07
C ILE A 426 11.15 22.75 -1.85
N LEU A 427 11.55 22.49 -3.10
CA LEU A 427 10.94 21.44 -3.92
C LEU A 427 11.08 20.04 -3.30
N ARG A 428 12.18 19.75 -2.58
CA ARG A 428 12.40 18.44 -1.93
C ARG A 428 11.37 18.11 -0.85
N ALA A 429 10.63 19.11 -0.35
CA ALA A 429 9.55 18.89 0.62
C ALA A 429 8.26 18.35 -0.03
N GLN A 430 8.14 18.38 -1.37
CA GLN A 430 7.00 17.85 -2.12
C GLN A 430 7.34 16.51 -2.78
N LEU A 431 6.31 15.73 -3.09
CA LEU A 431 6.50 14.53 -3.90
C LEU A 431 7.02 14.95 -5.29
N PRO A 432 8.08 14.32 -5.85
CA PRO A 432 8.58 14.68 -7.16
C PRO A 432 7.47 14.65 -8.22
N ILE A 433 7.45 15.64 -9.12
CA ILE A 433 6.35 15.82 -10.07
C ILE A 433 6.14 14.58 -10.95
N ASN A 434 7.22 13.89 -11.34
CA ASN A 434 7.18 12.64 -12.10
C ASN A 434 6.52 11.48 -11.33
N GLU A 435 6.58 11.50 -10.00
CA GLU A 435 5.87 10.54 -9.17
C GLU A 435 4.40 10.95 -8.99
N LYS A 436 4.11 12.26 -8.86
CA LYS A 436 2.73 12.77 -8.83
C LYS A 436 1.95 12.36 -10.08
N VAL A 437 2.54 12.44 -11.27
CA VAL A 437 1.88 12.08 -12.54
C VAL A 437 1.30 10.65 -12.53
N ARG A 438 1.84 9.72 -11.72
CA ARG A 438 1.32 8.34 -11.63
C ARG A 438 -0.09 8.25 -11.02
N TYR A 439 -0.57 9.31 -10.38
CA TYR A 439 -1.90 9.40 -9.79
C TYR A 439 -2.90 10.14 -10.69
N ALA A 440 -2.46 10.73 -11.80
CA ALA A 440 -3.32 11.52 -12.68
C ALA A 440 -4.27 10.63 -13.49
N ASP A 441 -5.53 11.06 -13.59
CA ASP A 441 -6.39 10.71 -14.73
C ASP A 441 -6.04 11.60 -15.94
N PHE A 442 -5.69 12.86 -15.67
CA PHE A 442 -5.37 13.87 -16.67
C PHE A 442 -4.09 14.62 -16.33
N VAL A 443 -3.29 14.95 -17.34
CA VAL A 443 -2.06 15.73 -17.20
C VAL A 443 -2.10 16.87 -18.21
N ILE A 444 -1.84 18.09 -17.73
CA ILE A 444 -1.64 19.27 -18.58
C ILE A 444 -0.18 19.69 -18.49
N ARG A 445 0.47 19.87 -19.63
CA ARG A 445 1.86 20.32 -19.71
C ARG A 445 1.89 21.84 -19.84
N ASN A 446 2.45 22.53 -18.85
CA ASN A 446 2.46 23.99 -18.81
C ASN A 446 3.86 24.60 -19.06
N GLU A 447 4.63 23.94 -19.93
CA GLU A 447 5.99 24.35 -20.33
C GLU A 447 5.97 25.26 -21.56
N GLY A 448 4.92 25.17 -22.39
CA GLY A 448 4.74 25.92 -23.62
C GLY A 448 4.12 27.31 -23.44
N SER A 449 3.54 27.84 -24.51
CA SER A 449 2.83 29.12 -24.49
C SER A 449 1.47 29.01 -23.77
N VAL A 450 0.94 30.14 -23.31
CA VAL A 450 -0.38 30.19 -22.63
C VAL A 450 -1.49 29.69 -23.57
N GLU A 451 -1.36 29.93 -24.87
CA GLU A 451 -2.28 29.47 -25.91
C GLU A 451 -2.20 27.95 -26.12
N GLU A 452 -1.01 27.36 -26.00
CA GLU A 452 -0.83 25.90 -26.07
C GLU A 452 -1.49 25.24 -24.85
N THR A 453 -1.23 25.75 -23.64
CA THR A 453 -1.89 25.28 -22.41
C THR A 453 -3.41 25.43 -22.51
N ARG A 454 -3.91 26.56 -23.03
CA ARG A 454 -5.36 26.79 -23.21
C ARG A 454 -6.01 25.73 -24.10
N LYS A 455 -5.37 25.34 -25.21
CA LYS A 455 -5.87 24.26 -26.07
C LYS A 455 -5.94 22.92 -25.34
N GLU A 456 -4.94 22.59 -24.53
CA GLU A 456 -4.98 21.36 -23.70
C GLU A 456 -6.13 21.40 -22.68
N VAL A 457 -6.36 22.56 -22.05
CA VAL A 457 -7.49 22.77 -21.12
C VAL A 457 -8.84 22.61 -21.82
N GLU A 458 -9.01 23.15 -23.02
CA GLU A 458 -10.24 23.01 -23.81
C GLU A 458 -10.54 21.54 -24.16
N VAL A 459 -9.51 20.78 -24.54
CA VAL A 459 -9.64 19.32 -24.81
C VAL A 459 -10.00 18.55 -23.53
N LEU A 460 -9.37 18.88 -22.41
CA LEU A 460 -9.72 18.32 -21.11
C LEU A 460 -11.18 18.63 -20.77
N TRP A 461 -11.63 19.87 -20.96
CA TRP A 461 -12.98 20.29 -20.63
C TRP A 461 -14.06 19.50 -21.39
N GLU A 462 -13.88 19.30 -22.70
CA GLU A 462 -14.81 18.48 -23.48
C GLU A 462 -14.81 17.01 -23.02
N SER A 463 -13.65 16.49 -22.58
CA SER A 463 -13.55 15.15 -22.00
C SER A 463 -14.31 15.05 -20.68
N LEU A 464 -14.17 16.03 -19.79
CA LEU A 464 -14.90 16.09 -18.52
C LEU A 464 -16.42 16.20 -18.74
N LYS A 465 -16.85 17.03 -19.69
CA LYS A 465 -18.27 17.13 -20.08
C LYS A 465 -18.83 15.81 -20.60
N LYS A 466 -18.03 15.03 -21.34
CA LYS A 466 -18.45 13.70 -21.81
C LYS A 466 -18.62 12.73 -20.65
N ILE A 467 -17.64 12.65 -19.75
CA ILE A 467 -17.69 11.81 -18.54
C ILE A 467 -18.92 12.18 -17.69
N GLN A 468 -19.16 13.48 -17.53
CA GLN A 468 -20.29 14.00 -16.79
C GLN A 468 -21.64 13.62 -17.42
N LYS A 469 -21.77 13.70 -18.75
CA LYS A 469 -22.97 13.24 -19.46
C LYS A 469 -23.21 11.74 -19.32
N GLU A 470 -22.15 10.93 -19.29
CA GLU A 470 -22.25 9.48 -19.07
C GLU A 470 -22.72 9.19 -17.64
N ARG A 471 -22.20 9.91 -16.64
CA ARG A 471 -22.58 9.79 -15.22
C ARG A 471 -24.04 10.16 -14.97
N ILE A 472 -24.57 11.18 -15.65
CA ILE A 472 -25.98 11.58 -15.54
C ILE A 472 -26.94 10.52 -16.11
N ARG A 473 -26.47 9.70 -17.05
CA ARG A 473 -27.30 8.69 -17.76
C ARG A 473 -27.33 7.33 -17.08
N SER A 474 -26.32 7.00 -16.26
CA SER A 474 -26.23 5.80 -15.42
C SER A 474 -26.99 5.97 -14.11
#